data_AF-A0A9D8WWH4-F1
#
_entry.id   AF-A0A9D8WWH4-F1
#
_cell.length_a   1.000
_cell.length_b   1.000
_cell.length_c   1.000
_cell.angle_alpha   90.00
_cell.angle_beta   90.00
_cell.angle_gamma   90.00
#
_symmetry.space_group_name_H-M   'P 1'
#
loop_
_entity.id
_entity.type
_entity.pdbx_description
1 polymer ?
#
loop_
_entity_poly.entity_id
_entity_poly.type
_entity_poly.pdbx_seq_one_letter_code
_entity_poly.pdbx_strand_id
1 'polypeptide(L)'
;MKTYIKTPILLLSTLLLTLPAQAQLKGLSKTAGISSKAAGQLSAKVSREVSYVTSNARAFAVGLSNSPTKHILNQRFQFQREYARAVALYQSLQAQPAVPPEKLRTQIQQTIINNTLRTSLLNNLDRGYFSGMTQDLEQYFNLTPKLPFFSTSANPSESFAIAARGYLTFHSHKPSWQLREMIKFGGMHTIKSELFNSMGNIPPQQAVLARNLNEEEAEQLFSLYGRADQLNDKIKKFIAKETHTQQEYEEVLVTLRQMNDLYEELLTFAKNSTSVRTTVEIYNNLLADMEKFVAEHHRAPIWQDPLERPLYHLFEPLVFNNQVNMFEEMIPIMTRLYELTEMYPAKRLTEKDTLKNIKEFKEKHGFLPRSVKTRDFFDIRHDEPMLFEAMSYWKLNSTDFARELNQLMFPHEEDLFPPFF
;
A
#
# COMPACT_ATOMS: atom_id res chain seq x y z
N MET A 1 27.75 3.50 47.71
CA MET A 1 26.50 4.12 47.19
C MET A 1 26.78 4.62 45.78
N LYS A 2 26.23 3.96 44.75
CA LYS A 2 26.32 4.40 43.34
C LYS A 2 24.93 4.90 42.94
N THR A 3 24.79 6.20 42.77
CA THR A 3 23.57 6.86 42.31
C THR A 3 23.42 6.63 40.81
N TYR A 4 22.30 6.01 40.43
CA TYR A 4 21.89 5.81 39.05
C TYR A 4 21.53 7.16 38.41
N ILE A 5 22.30 7.60 37.42
CA ILE A 5 21.88 8.63 36.47
C ILE A 5 21.15 7.89 35.33
N LYS A 6 19.86 7.61 35.52
CA LYS A 6 18.95 7.05 34.51
C LYS A 6 17.80 8.03 34.24
N THR A 7 18.10 9.30 34.01
CA THR A 7 17.08 10.30 33.61
C THR A 7 17.72 11.57 33.04
N PRO A 8 18.36 11.51 31.84
CA PRO A 8 18.13 12.64 30.92
C PRO A 8 18.01 12.30 29.42
N ILE A 9 18.16 11.04 28.98
CA ILE A 9 18.26 10.72 27.54
C ILE A 9 16.92 10.95 26.79
N LEU A 10 15.78 10.76 27.45
CA LEU A 10 14.45 10.95 26.85
C LEU A 10 13.99 12.43 26.78
N LEU A 11 14.57 13.31 27.59
CA LEU A 11 14.31 14.76 27.52
C LEU A 11 15.25 15.47 26.54
N LEU A 12 16.38 14.86 26.16
CA LEU A 12 17.24 15.42 25.11
C LEU A 12 16.64 15.21 23.71
N SER A 13 15.93 14.12 23.44
CA SER A 13 15.31 13.88 22.12
C SER A 13 14.21 14.88 21.75
N THR A 14 13.53 15.48 22.74
CA THR A 14 12.53 16.53 22.51
C THR A 14 13.10 17.96 22.57
N LEU A 15 14.18 18.20 23.33
CA LEU A 15 14.88 19.50 23.34
C LEU A 15 15.85 19.71 22.17
N LEU A 16 16.31 18.63 21.51
CA LEU A 16 17.24 18.72 20.37
C LEU A 16 16.58 19.18 19.05
N LEU A 17 15.27 19.41 19.05
CA LEU A 17 14.54 19.98 17.92
C LEU A 17 14.56 21.52 17.88
N THR A 18 15.13 22.22 18.88
CA THR A 18 15.06 23.69 18.96
C THR A 18 16.39 24.42 19.09
N LEU A 19 17.55 23.74 19.07
CA LEU A 19 18.86 24.40 19.05
C LEU A 19 19.86 23.69 18.11
N PRO A 20 20.71 24.43 17.39
CA PRO A 20 21.74 23.82 16.55
C PRO A 20 22.72 23.03 17.42
N ALA A 21 22.82 21.72 17.13
CA ALA A 21 23.60 20.71 17.87
C ALA A 21 25.08 21.10 18.14
N GLN A 22 25.63 22.03 17.36
CA GLN A 22 27.00 22.55 17.53
C GLN A 22 27.19 23.39 18.81
N ALA A 23 26.14 24.03 19.34
CA ALA A 23 26.24 24.88 20.53
C ALA A 23 26.29 24.07 21.83
N GLN A 24 25.58 22.94 21.89
CA GLN A 24 25.47 22.11 23.09
C GLN A 24 26.71 21.23 23.32
N LEU A 25 27.37 20.76 22.25
CA LEU A 25 28.58 19.93 22.34
C LEU A 25 29.84 20.73 22.73
N LYS A 26 29.91 22.03 22.43
CA LYS A 26 31.00 22.92 22.89
C LYS A 26 30.98 23.18 24.41
N GLY A 27 29.82 23.09 25.05
CA GLY A 27 29.69 23.22 26.50
C GLY A 27 30.17 21.99 27.28
N LEU A 28 29.98 20.79 26.70
CA LEU A 28 30.36 19.50 27.31
C LEU A 28 31.85 19.17 27.15
N SER A 29 32.51 19.62 26.08
CA SER A 29 33.96 19.39 25.90
C SER A 29 34.83 20.14 26.91
N LYS A 30 34.37 21.30 27.40
CA LYS A 30 35.05 22.08 28.46
C LYS A 30 34.92 21.48 29.85
N THR A 31 33.90 20.65 30.11
CA THR A 31 33.61 20.08 31.43
C THR A 31 34.11 18.65 31.60
N ALA A 32 34.38 17.91 30.51
CA ALA A 32 34.74 16.49 30.56
C ALA A 32 36.20 16.16 30.19
N GLY A 33 37.07 17.14 29.89
CA GLY A 33 38.49 16.90 29.60
C GLY A 33 38.76 16.05 28.34
N ILE A 34 37.80 15.99 27.41
CA ILE A 34 37.91 15.23 26.16
C ILE A 34 38.74 16.04 25.15
N SER A 35 39.76 15.45 24.54
CA SER A 35 40.59 16.15 23.55
C SER A 35 39.73 16.71 22.41
N SER A 36 40.06 17.92 21.92
CA SER A 36 39.31 18.61 20.86
C SER A 36 39.14 17.76 19.59
N LYS A 37 40.09 16.86 19.31
CA LYS A 37 40.07 15.93 18.18
C LYS A 37 39.05 14.80 18.38
N ALA A 38 38.97 14.22 19.58
CA ALA A 38 37.99 13.20 19.93
C ALA A 38 36.57 13.77 20.03
N ALA A 39 36.42 14.99 20.57
CA ALA A 39 35.15 15.71 20.59
C ALA A 39 34.67 16.09 19.17
N GLY A 40 35.60 16.47 18.27
CA GLY A 40 35.30 16.73 16.86
C GLY A 40 34.83 15.48 16.11
N GLN A 41 35.48 14.34 16.31
CA GLN A 41 35.07 13.06 15.71
C GLN A 41 33.73 12.56 16.26
N LEU A 42 33.48 12.71 17.57
CA LEU A 42 32.21 12.34 18.19
C LEU A 42 31.07 13.25 17.70
N SER A 43 31.30 14.55 17.61
CA SER A 43 30.35 15.52 17.04
C SER A 43 30.01 15.20 15.59
N ALA A 44 31.01 14.90 14.76
CA ALA A 44 30.79 14.51 13.36
C ALA A 44 30.00 13.20 13.23
N LYS A 45 30.26 12.20 14.09
CA LYS A 45 29.47 10.96 14.13
C LYS A 45 28.02 11.23 14.59
N VAL A 46 27.82 11.99 15.66
CA VAL A 46 26.48 12.34 16.17
C VAL A 46 25.69 13.16 15.15
N SER A 47 26.31 14.15 14.49
CA SER A 47 25.65 14.92 13.44
C SER A 47 25.31 14.10 12.20
N ARG A 48 26.16 13.14 11.81
CA ARG A 48 25.82 12.19 10.74
C ARG A 48 24.62 11.35 11.13
N GLU A 49 24.60 10.81 12.35
CA GLU A 49 23.52 9.95 12.80
C GLU A 49 22.20 10.71 12.97
N VAL A 50 22.24 11.94 13.48
CA VAL A 50 21.05 12.80 13.58
C VAL A 50 20.54 13.18 12.20
N SER A 51 21.40 13.60 11.28
CA SER A 51 21.00 13.91 9.90
C SER A 51 20.44 12.68 9.19
N TYR A 52 21.06 11.52 9.41
CA TYR A 52 20.64 10.24 8.86
C TYR A 52 19.26 9.84 9.39
N VAL A 53 19.05 9.86 10.70
CA VAL A 53 17.76 9.56 11.34
C VAL A 53 16.68 10.54 10.89
N THR A 54 17.01 11.82 10.76
CA THR A 54 16.05 12.86 10.32
C THR A 54 15.67 12.69 8.84
N SER A 55 16.65 12.39 7.99
CA SER A 55 16.43 12.11 6.56
C SER A 55 15.55 10.88 6.37
N ASN A 56 15.87 9.79 7.08
CA ASN A 56 15.06 8.59 7.02
C ASN A 56 13.68 8.79 7.63
N ALA A 57 13.54 9.49 8.75
CA ALA A 57 12.24 9.79 9.34
C ALA A 57 11.34 10.59 8.38
N ARG A 58 11.92 11.51 7.60
CA ARG A 58 11.19 12.27 6.57
C ARG A 58 10.83 11.39 5.38
N ALA A 59 11.76 10.58 4.87
CA ALA A 59 11.49 9.59 3.82
C ALA A 59 10.40 8.60 4.26
N PHE A 60 10.41 8.22 5.53
CA PHE A 60 9.39 7.41 6.17
C PHE A 60 8.03 8.08 6.21
N ALA A 61 7.98 9.31 6.72
CA ALA A 61 6.76 10.07 6.82
C ALA A 61 6.14 10.28 5.43
N VAL A 62 6.95 10.61 4.42
CA VAL A 62 6.45 10.82 3.05
C VAL A 62 6.08 9.51 2.38
N GLY A 63 6.94 8.49 2.43
CA GLY A 63 6.70 7.17 1.85
C GLY A 63 5.44 6.54 2.42
N LEU A 64 5.28 6.47 3.74
CA LEU A 64 4.11 5.86 4.37
C LEU A 64 2.90 6.80 4.48
N SER A 65 3.03 8.09 4.17
CA SER A 65 1.88 9.01 4.24
C SER A 65 0.83 8.68 3.20
N ASN A 66 -0.42 8.69 3.67
CA ASN A 66 -1.59 8.81 2.81
C ASN A 66 -1.68 10.22 2.25
N SER A 67 -1.70 10.33 0.92
CA SER A 67 -2.09 11.56 0.23
C SER A 67 -3.28 11.30 -0.69
N PRO A 68 -4.12 12.31 -0.98
CA PRO A 68 -5.23 12.18 -1.93
C PRO A 68 -4.80 11.64 -3.30
N THR A 69 -3.63 12.05 -3.80
CA THR A 69 -3.14 11.64 -5.12
C THR A 69 -2.66 10.19 -5.13
N LYS A 70 -1.97 9.74 -4.07
CA LYS A 70 -1.66 8.31 -3.90
C LYS A 70 -2.92 7.47 -3.77
N HIS A 71 -3.93 7.97 -3.06
CA HIS A 71 -5.21 7.26 -2.93
C HIS A 71 -5.91 7.11 -4.28
N ILE A 72 -5.89 8.14 -5.13
CA ILE A 72 -6.40 8.06 -6.51
C ILE A 72 -5.70 6.93 -7.27
N LEU A 73 -4.37 6.92 -7.28
CA LEU A 73 -3.61 5.91 -8.03
C LEU A 73 -3.76 4.50 -7.43
N ASN A 74 -3.86 4.39 -6.11
CA ASN A 74 -4.11 3.11 -5.44
C ASN A 74 -5.47 2.54 -5.81
N GLN A 75 -6.52 3.36 -5.80
CA GLN A 75 -7.84 2.93 -6.26
C GLN A 75 -7.79 2.43 -7.70
N ARG A 76 -7.12 3.18 -8.60
CA ARG A 76 -6.95 2.78 -10.01
C ARG A 76 -6.26 1.42 -10.10
N PHE A 77 -5.20 1.24 -9.31
CA PHE A 77 -4.49 -0.02 -9.26
C PHE A 77 -5.36 -1.19 -8.75
N GLN A 78 -6.19 -1.00 -7.72
CA GLN A 78 -7.12 -2.04 -7.26
C GLN A 78 -8.13 -2.41 -8.36
N PHE A 79 -8.63 -1.41 -9.10
CA PHE A 79 -9.52 -1.64 -10.23
C PHE A 79 -8.82 -2.44 -11.35
N GLN A 80 -7.60 -2.06 -11.73
CA GLN A 80 -6.80 -2.81 -12.72
C GLN A 80 -6.54 -4.26 -12.27
N ARG A 81 -6.26 -4.49 -10.97
CA ARG A 81 -6.10 -5.83 -10.40
C ARG A 81 -7.39 -6.64 -10.46
N GLU A 82 -8.54 -6.04 -10.15
CA GLU A 82 -9.85 -6.70 -10.30
C GLU A 82 -10.06 -7.15 -11.74
N TYR A 83 -9.78 -6.28 -12.72
CA TYR A 83 -9.88 -6.62 -14.14
C TYR A 83 -8.95 -7.79 -14.52
N ALA A 84 -7.67 -7.72 -14.17
CA ALA A 84 -6.71 -8.79 -14.47
C ALA A 84 -7.12 -10.14 -13.85
N ARG A 85 -7.61 -10.12 -12.61
CA ARG A 85 -8.13 -11.33 -11.93
C ARG A 85 -9.43 -11.84 -12.58
N ALA A 86 -10.30 -10.94 -13.03
CA ALA A 86 -11.52 -11.31 -13.74
C ALA A 86 -11.21 -11.98 -15.09
N VAL A 87 -10.20 -11.50 -15.83
CA VAL A 87 -9.68 -12.16 -17.03
C VAL A 87 -9.20 -13.57 -16.72
N ALA A 88 -8.40 -13.76 -15.67
CA ALA A 88 -7.91 -15.07 -15.27
C ALA A 88 -9.04 -16.03 -14.83
N LEU A 89 -10.04 -15.52 -14.10
CA LEU A 89 -11.24 -16.28 -13.73
C LEU A 89 -12.04 -16.69 -14.96
N TYR A 90 -12.25 -15.77 -15.91
CA TYR A 90 -12.93 -16.04 -17.17
C TYR A 90 -12.22 -17.14 -17.98
N GLN A 91 -10.90 -17.05 -18.13
CA GLN A 91 -10.09 -18.10 -18.78
C GLN A 91 -10.20 -19.45 -18.05
N SER A 92 -10.19 -19.44 -16.72
CA SER A 92 -10.36 -20.65 -15.90
C SER A 92 -11.74 -21.29 -16.10
N LEU A 93 -12.78 -20.48 -16.26
CA LEU A 93 -14.14 -20.95 -16.56
C LEU A 93 -14.29 -21.47 -17.99
N GLN A 94 -13.48 -21.00 -18.95
CA GLN A 94 -13.45 -21.53 -20.31
C GLN A 94 -12.72 -22.89 -20.41
N ALA A 95 -11.75 -23.15 -19.52
CA ALA A 95 -10.97 -24.38 -19.48
C ALA A 95 -11.69 -25.57 -18.79
N GLN A 96 -13.03 -25.54 -18.70
CA GLN A 96 -13.86 -26.58 -18.10
C GLN A 96 -13.55 -27.98 -18.67
N PRO A 97 -13.59 -29.05 -17.86
CA PRO A 97 -14.03 -29.14 -16.46
C PRO A 97 -12.88 -29.13 -15.42
N ALA A 98 -11.72 -28.54 -15.74
CA ALA A 98 -10.49 -28.78 -14.98
C ALA A 98 -10.41 -28.16 -13.55
N VAL A 99 -11.32 -27.25 -13.17
CA VAL A 99 -11.21 -26.50 -11.90
C VAL A 99 -12.30 -26.90 -10.89
N PRO A 100 -11.92 -27.31 -9.66
CA PRO A 100 -12.90 -27.66 -8.62
C PRO A 100 -13.83 -26.48 -8.24
N PRO A 101 -15.13 -26.72 -7.99
CA PRO A 101 -16.09 -25.66 -7.64
C PRO A 101 -15.69 -24.83 -6.41
N GLU A 102 -15.12 -25.45 -5.37
CA GLU A 102 -14.65 -24.72 -4.18
C GLU A 102 -13.54 -23.72 -4.50
N LYS A 103 -12.62 -24.10 -5.41
CA LYS A 103 -11.56 -23.20 -5.86
C LYS A 103 -12.14 -22.02 -6.65
N LEU A 104 -13.14 -22.26 -7.50
CA LEU A 104 -13.86 -21.20 -8.21
C LEU A 104 -14.61 -20.27 -7.25
N ARG A 105 -15.25 -20.82 -6.21
CA ARG A 105 -15.93 -20.03 -5.17
C ARG A 105 -14.97 -19.06 -4.49
N THR A 106 -13.83 -19.55 -4.01
CA THR A 106 -12.79 -18.71 -3.40
C THR A 106 -12.29 -17.64 -4.37
N GLN A 107 -12.02 -18.01 -5.63
CA GLN A 107 -11.59 -17.05 -6.65
C GLN A 107 -12.63 -15.95 -6.90
N ILE A 108 -13.92 -16.29 -7.02
CA ILE A 108 -15.02 -15.32 -7.20
C ILE A 108 -15.10 -14.36 -6.02
N GLN A 109 -15.02 -14.88 -4.79
CA GLN A 109 -15.10 -14.08 -3.57
C GLN A 109 -13.93 -13.10 -3.42
N GLN A 110 -12.72 -13.52 -3.81
CA GLN A 110 -11.51 -12.70 -3.73
C GLN A 110 -11.32 -11.74 -4.91
N THR A 111 -11.96 -12.01 -6.05
CA THR A 111 -11.78 -11.26 -7.30
C THR A 111 -12.85 -10.19 -7.47
N ILE A 112 -14.13 -10.53 -7.29
CA ILE A 112 -15.23 -9.69 -7.74
C ILE A 112 -15.68 -8.73 -6.65
N ILE A 113 -15.39 -7.44 -6.82
CA ILE A 113 -15.73 -6.38 -5.86
C ILE A 113 -17.22 -6.02 -5.96
N ASN A 114 -17.82 -6.14 -7.16
CA ASN A 114 -19.24 -5.87 -7.34
C ASN A 114 -20.10 -6.95 -6.68
N ASN A 115 -20.79 -6.60 -5.59
CA ASN A 115 -21.61 -7.54 -4.83
C ASN A 115 -22.71 -8.21 -5.69
N THR A 116 -23.34 -7.49 -6.62
CA THR A 116 -24.36 -8.12 -7.48
C THR A 116 -23.74 -9.16 -8.39
N LEU A 117 -22.69 -8.79 -9.13
CA LEU A 117 -22.02 -9.72 -10.04
C LEU A 117 -21.51 -10.93 -9.27
N ARG A 118 -20.89 -10.70 -8.10
CA ARG A 118 -20.44 -11.77 -7.22
C ARG A 118 -21.57 -12.71 -6.84
N THR A 119 -22.72 -12.19 -6.40
CA THR A 119 -23.90 -13.01 -6.08
C THR A 119 -24.42 -13.78 -7.31
N SER A 120 -24.46 -13.14 -8.49
CA SER A 120 -24.86 -13.82 -9.74
C SER A 120 -23.94 -14.99 -10.07
N LEU A 121 -22.62 -14.76 -10.03
CA LEU A 121 -21.61 -15.77 -10.31
C LEU A 121 -21.65 -16.93 -9.31
N LEU A 122 -21.85 -16.64 -8.03
CA LEU A 122 -21.97 -17.68 -6.99
C LEU A 122 -23.25 -18.51 -7.19
N ASN A 123 -24.38 -17.87 -7.49
CA ASN A 123 -25.63 -18.58 -7.78
C ASN A 123 -25.51 -19.46 -9.04
N ASN A 124 -24.82 -18.98 -10.08
CA ASN A 124 -24.56 -19.76 -11.28
C ASN A 124 -23.60 -20.92 -11.02
N LEU A 125 -22.58 -20.73 -10.17
CA LEU A 125 -21.68 -21.79 -9.71
C LEU A 125 -22.45 -22.89 -8.96
N ASP A 126 -23.35 -22.52 -8.05
CA ASP A 126 -24.18 -23.47 -7.27
C ASP A 126 -25.10 -24.30 -8.17
N ARG A 127 -25.50 -23.74 -9.32
CA ARG A 127 -26.34 -24.40 -10.34
C ARG A 127 -25.54 -25.17 -11.39
N GLY A 128 -24.21 -25.13 -11.35
CA GLY A 128 -23.34 -25.66 -12.41
C GLY A 128 -23.51 -24.95 -13.77
N TYR A 129 -24.03 -23.72 -13.78
CA TYR A 129 -24.33 -22.96 -15.00
C TYR A 129 -23.14 -22.08 -15.44
N PHE A 130 -22.07 -22.73 -15.89
CA PHE A 130 -20.81 -22.06 -16.21
C PHE A 130 -20.89 -21.10 -17.41
N SER A 131 -21.74 -21.39 -18.41
CA SER A 131 -21.94 -20.48 -19.54
C SER A 131 -22.60 -19.15 -19.13
N GLY A 132 -23.46 -19.18 -18.10
CA GLY A 132 -24.00 -17.95 -17.50
C GLY A 132 -22.93 -17.15 -16.78
N MET A 133 -21.98 -17.82 -16.12
CA MET A 133 -20.86 -17.15 -15.46
C MET A 133 -19.93 -16.47 -16.46
N THR A 134 -19.61 -17.13 -17.57
CA THR A 134 -18.78 -16.53 -18.63
C THR A 134 -19.50 -15.33 -19.25
N GLN A 135 -20.80 -15.43 -19.52
CA GLN A 135 -21.60 -14.32 -20.05
C GLN A 135 -21.64 -13.13 -19.10
N ASP A 136 -21.89 -13.34 -17.81
CA ASP A 136 -21.92 -12.29 -16.79
C ASP A 136 -20.56 -11.55 -16.70
N LEU A 137 -19.45 -12.29 -16.74
CA LEU A 137 -18.09 -11.72 -16.73
C LEU A 137 -17.77 -10.97 -18.03
N GLU A 138 -18.09 -11.57 -19.18
CA GLU A 138 -17.91 -10.96 -20.51
C GLU A 138 -18.63 -9.62 -20.61
N GLN A 139 -19.89 -9.56 -20.18
CA GLN A 139 -20.70 -8.35 -20.25
C GLN A 139 -20.21 -7.28 -19.28
N TYR A 140 -19.91 -7.64 -18.03
CA TYR A 140 -19.56 -6.66 -17.00
C TYR A 140 -18.18 -6.03 -17.21
N PHE A 141 -17.19 -6.85 -17.56
CA PHE A 141 -15.79 -6.43 -17.75
C PHE A 141 -15.43 -6.19 -19.22
N ASN A 142 -16.33 -6.47 -20.17
CA ASN A 142 -16.06 -6.41 -21.60
C ASN A 142 -14.84 -7.27 -22.02
N LEU A 143 -14.85 -8.57 -21.65
CA LEU A 143 -13.69 -9.47 -21.81
C LEU A 143 -13.51 -10.04 -23.23
N THR A 144 -14.51 -9.90 -24.09
CA THR A 144 -14.48 -10.43 -25.47
C THR A 144 -14.62 -9.33 -26.52
N PRO A 145 -13.76 -9.32 -27.56
CA PRO A 145 -13.85 -8.36 -28.65
C PRO A 145 -15.06 -8.58 -29.59
N LYS A 146 -15.82 -9.67 -29.42
CA LYS A 146 -17.03 -9.97 -30.21
C LYS A 146 -18.22 -9.06 -29.88
N LEU A 147 -18.19 -8.39 -28.73
CA LEU A 147 -19.08 -7.27 -28.43
C LEU A 147 -18.28 -5.98 -28.65
N PRO A 148 -18.62 -5.16 -29.67
CA PRO A 148 -17.79 -4.06 -30.13
C PRO A 148 -18.02 -2.83 -29.26
N PHE A 149 -17.78 -2.94 -27.95
CA PHE A 149 -17.88 -1.78 -27.09
C PHE A 149 -16.57 -0.98 -27.11
N PHE A 150 -15.42 -1.65 -27.25
CA PHE A 150 -14.12 -0.98 -27.28
C PHE A 150 -13.32 -1.43 -28.50
N SER A 151 -13.67 -0.88 -29.67
CA SER A 151 -12.73 -0.86 -30.79
C SER A 151 -11.63 0.15 -30.49
N THR A 152 -10.42 -0.11 -30.99
CA THR A 152 -9.36 0.89 -31.15
C THR A 152 -9.86 1.98 -32.11
N SER A 153 -10.65 2.92 -31.61
CA SER A 153 -11.05 4.10 -32.37
C SER A 153 -9.97 5.18 -32.23
N ALA A 154 -9.97 6.12 -33.17
CA ALA A 154 -9.14 7.32 -33.09
C ALA A 154 -9.51 8.25 -31.91
N ASN A 155 -10.64 8.03 -31.23
CA ASN A 155 -11.09 8.81 -30.09
C ASN A 155 -11.52 7.90 -28.91
N PRO A 156 -10.61 7.62 -27.96
CA PRO A 156 -10.87 6.77 -26.80
C PRO A 156 -12.10 7.17 -25.98
N SER A 157 -12.34 8.48 -25.82
CA SER A 157 -13.48 9.01 -25.07
C SER A 157 -14.81 8.75 -25.78
N GLU A 158 -14.82 8.80 -27.11
CA GLU A 158 -15.99 8.43 -27.93
C GLU A 158 -16.34 6.96 -27.77
N SER A 159 -15.33 6.09 -27.92
CA SER A 159 -15.50 4.63 -27.75
C SER A 159 -16.02 4.29 -26.36
N PHE A 160 -15.43 4.90 -25.32
CA PHE A 160 -15.90 4.72 -23.95
C PHE A 160 -17.36 5.15 -23.78
N ALA A 161 -17.74 6.33 -24.27
CA ALA A 161 -19.09 6.84 -24.09
C ALA A 161 -20.14 5.95 -24.79
N ILE A 162 -19.85 5.50 -26.00
CA ILE A 162 -20.73 4.58 -26.75
C ILE A 162 -20.87 3.25 -26.01
N ALA A 163 -19.75 2.69 -25.52
CA ALA A 163 -19.73 1.46 -24.74
C ALA A 163 -20.53 1.56 -23.46
N ALA A 164 -20.26 2.58 -22.65
CA ALA A 164 -20.91 2.82 -21.38
C ALA A 164 -22.41 3.05 -21.59
N ARG A 165 -22.81 3.82 -22.61
CA ARG A 165 -24.22 3.98 -22.98
C ARG A 165 -24.83 2.64 -23.37
N GLY A 166 -24.18 1.87 -24.25
CA GLY A 166 -24.66 0.55 -24.67
C GLY A 166 -24.88 -0.36 -23.46
N TYR A 167 -23.95 -0.40 -22.52
CA TYR A 167 -24.12 -1.15 -21.28
C TYR A 167 -25.34 -0.67 -20.47
N LEU A 168 -25.50 0.64 -20.30
CA LEU A 168 -26.61 1.24 -19.55
C LEU A 168 -27.98 1.00 -20.22
N THR A 169 -28.05 0.83 -21.55
CA THR A 169 -29.30 0.46 -22.22
C THR A 169 -29.79 -0.96 -21.86
N PHE A 170 -28.87 -1.88 -21.59
CA PHE A 170 -29.21 -3.24 -21.16
C PHE A 170 -29.26 -3.40 -19.63
N HIS A 171 -28.55 -2.52 -18.90
CA HIS A 171 -28.40 -2.55 -17.45
C HIS A 171 -28.67 -1.16 -16.86
N SER A 172 -29.90 -0.67 -17.03
CA SER A 172 -30.34 0.70 -16.67
C SER A 172 -29.92 1.13 -15.27
N HIS A 173 -29.90 0.21 -14.31
CA HIS A 173 -29.66 0.52 -12.89
C HIS A 173 -28.22 0.30 -12.42
N LYS A 174 -27.28 -0.09 -13.29
CA LYS A 174 -25.92 -0.44 -12.88
C LYS A 174 -24.87 0.08 -13.87
N PRO A 175 -23.84 0.79 -13.40
CA PRO A 175 -22.73 1.17 -14.26
C PRO A 175 -21.87 -0.05 -14.61
N SER A 176 -21.27 -0.02 -15.82
CA SER A 176 -20.21 -0.96 -16.21
C SER A 176 -19.00 -0.84 -15.28
N TRP A 177 -18.06 -1.80 -15.33
CA TRP A 177 -16.86 -1.74 -14.50
C TRP A 177 -16.05 -0.44 -14.68
N GLN A 178 -15.80 0.00 -15.93
CA GLN A 178 -15.09 1.26 -16.23
C GLN A 178 -15.87 2.49 -15.76
N LEU A 179 -17.19 2.54 -15.98
CA LEU A 179 -17.98 3.68 -15.54
C LEU A 179 -18.07 3.73 -14.01
N ARG A 180 -18.16 2.58 -13.34
CA ARG A 180 -18.14 2.48 -11.88
C ARG A 180 -16.84 3.02 -11.30
N GLU A 181 -15.72 2.74 -11.96
CA GLU A 181 -14.43 3.31 -11.60
C GLU A 181 -14.49 4.84 -11.59
N MET A 182 -14.83 5.45 -12.72
CA MET A 182 -14.91 6.91 -12.86
C MET A 182 -15.91 7.53 -11.87
N ILE A 183 -17.09 6.91 -11.69
CA ILE A 183 -18.10 7.39 -10.72
C ILE A 183 -17.56 7.34 -9.29
N LYS A 184 -16.80 6.30 -8.91
CA LYS A 184 -16.18 6.23 -7.59
C LYS A 184 -15.10 7.30 -7.41
N PHE A 185 -14.33 7.59 -8.46
CA PHE A 185 -13.34 8.68 -8.46
C PHE A 185 -13.96 10.05 -8.29
N GLY A 186 -15.01 10.37 -9.07
CA GLY A 186 -15.78 11.59 -8.86
C GLY A 186 -16.68 11.54 -7.62
N GLY A 187 -16.70 10.44 -6.88
CA GLY A 187 -17.47 10.27 -5.67
C GLY A 187 -16.69 10.83 -4.50
N MET A 188 -16.60 12.16 -4.43
CA MET A 188 -15.81 12.85 -3.41
C MET A 188 -16.20 12.45 -1.98
N HIS A 189 -17.36 11.83 -1.72
CA HIS A 189 -17.79 11.44 -0.37
C HIS A 189 -16.76 10.57 0.36
N THR A 190 -16.04 9.68 -0.31
CA THR A 190 -15.08 8.79 0.39
C THR A 190 -13.80 9.53 0.72
N ILE A 191 -13.24 10.29 -0.23
CA ILE A 191 -12.02 11.09 0.00
C ILE A 191 -12.30 12.27 0.93
N LYS A 192 -13.44 12.97 0.75
CA LYS A 192 -13.95 13.96 1.70
C LYS A 192 -14.16 13.33 3.06
N SER A 193 -14.95 12.25 3.21
CA SER A 193 -15.19 11.68 4.54
C SER A 193 -13.91 11.14 5.18
N GLU A 194 -12.98 10.54 4.43
CA GLU A 194 -11.69 10.07 4.96
C GLU A 194 -10.73 11.21 5.30
N LEU A 195 -10.75 12.33 4.56
CA LEU A 195 -10.02 13.55 4.90
C LEU A 195 -10.64 14.25 6.12
N PHE A 196 -11.98 14.43 6.13
CA PHE A 196 -12.74 15.14 7.16
C PHE A 196 -12.84 14.39 8.48
N ASN A 197 -13.06 13.07 8.47
CA ASN A 197 -13.14 12.26 9.70
C ASN A 197 -11.78 12.14 10.39
N SER A 198 -10.68 12.34 9.67
CA SER A 198 -9.32 12.19 10.22
C SER A 198 -8.80 13.43 10.96
N MET A 199 -9.40 14.62 10.76
CA MET A 199 -8.77 15.89 11.18
C MET A 199 -9.69 16.85 11.95
N GLY A 200 -10.92 16.47 12.30
CA GLY A 200 -11.85 17.36 13.00
C GLY A 200 -12.26 18.58 12.14
N ASN A 201 -12.82 19.61 12.76
CA ASN A 201 -13.40 20.82 12.13
C ASN A 201 -12.37 21.74 11.40
N ILE A 202 -11.44 21.17 10.63
CA ILE A 202 -10.46 21.91 9.83
C ILE A 202 -11.06 22.11 8.42
N PRO A 203 -10.99 23.33 7.85
CA PRO A 203 -11.40 23.60 6.48
C PRO A 203 -10.74 22.64 5.46
N PRO A 204 -11.47 22.18 4.43
CA PRO A 204 -10.99 21.18 3.47
C PRO A 204 -9.64 21.51 2.82
N GLN A 205 -9.38 22.78 2.50
CA GLN A 205 -8.13 23.24 1.90
C GLN A 205 -6.95 23.08 2.88
N GLN A 206 -7.15 23.45 4.15
CA GLN A 206 -6.16 23.25 5.20
C GLN A 206 -5.95 21.76 5.50
N ALA A 207 -6.98 20.94 5.29
CA ALA A 207 -6.87 19.51 5.51
C ALA A 207 -6.01 18.79 4.45
N VAL A 208 -6.08 19.26 3.21
CA VAL A 208 -5.31 18.75 2.08
C VAL A 208 -3.85 19.19 2.16
N LEU A 209 -3.59 20.43 2.58
CA LEU A 209 -2.24 20.94 2.85
C LEU A 209 -1.49 20.11 3.91
N ALA A 210 -2.19 19.62 4.93
CA ALA A 210 -1.59 18.77 5.97
C ALA A 210 -1.20 17.35 5.49
N ARG A 211 -1.60 16.95 4.28
CA ARG A 211 -1.34 15.62 3.70
C ARG A 211 -0.37 15.64 2.52
N ASN A 212 0.65 16.51 2.59
CA ASN A 212 1.76 16.59 1.64
C ASN A 212 1.36 17.02 0.21
N LEU A 213 0.29 17.82 0.08
CA LEU A 213 -0.01 18.57 -1.14
C LEU A 213 0.36 20.03 -0.92
N ASN A 214 0.92 20.68 -1.94
CA ASN A 214 1.11 22.13 -1.91
C ASN A 214 -0.22 22.87 -2.21
N GLU A 215 -0.24 24.19 -2.04
CA GLU A 215 -1.45 25.01 -2.20
C GLU A 215 -2.01 24.95 -3.62
N GLU A 216 -1.15 25.05 -4.63
CA GLU A 216 -1.54 24.97 -6.05
C GLU A 216 -2.14 23.61 -6.40
N GLU A 217 -1.51 22.53 -5.93
CA GLU A 217 -2.00 21.16 -6.11
C GLU A 217 -3.36 20.94 -5.42
N ALA A 218 -3.54 21.52 -4.24
CA ALA A 218 -4.80 21.45 -3.52
C ALA A 218 -5.91 22.17 -4.31
N GLU A 219 -5.66 23.40 -4.77
CA GLU A 219 -6.62 24.17 -5.59
C GLU A 219 -7.00 23.44 -6.88
N GLN A 220 -6.02 22.94 -7.61
CA GLN A 220 -6.24 22.18 -8.84
C GLN A 220 -7.09 20.93 -8.56
N LEU A 221 -6.76 20.18 -7.51
CA LEU A 221 -7.50 18.99 -7.12
C LEU A 221 -8.96 19.30 -6.79
N PHE A 222 -9.24 20.37 -6.04
CA PHE A 222 -10.61 20.80 -5.74
C PHE A 222 -11.39 21.22 -7.00
N SER A 223 -10.71 21.88 -7.95
CA SER A 223 -11.32 22.25 -9.24
C SER A 223 -11.73 21.03 -10.06
N LEU A 224 -10.83 20.05 -10.20
CA LEU A 224 -11.10 18.78 -10.89
C LEU A 224 -12.27 18.03 -10.26
N TYR A 225 -12.32 17.98 -8.92
CA TYR A 225 -13.42 17.34 -8.22
C TYR A 225 -14.76 18.07 -8.37
N GLY A 226 -14.76 19.40 -8.35
CA GLY A 226 -15.99 20.18 -8.57
C GLY A 226 -16.62 19.88 -9.94
N ARG A 227 -15.79 19.70 -10.97
CA ARG A 227 -16.23 19.24 -12.29
C ARG A 227 -16.76 17.79 -12.25
N ALA A 228 -16.08 16.91 -11.53
CA ALA A 228 -16.44 15.48 -11.45
C ALA A 228 -17.78 15.26 -10.75
N ASP A 229 -18.05 15.97 -9.65
CA ASP A 229 -19.31 15.90 -8.91
C ASP A 229 -20.50 16.27 -9.82
N GLN A 230 -20.37 17.34 -10.61
CA GLN A 230 -21.42 17.78 -11.54
C GLN A 230 -21.73 16.74 -12.61
N LEU A 231 -20.69 16.11 -13.19
CA LEU A 231 -20.86 15.05 -14.19
C LEU A 231 -21.46 13.79 -13.56
N ASN A 232 -20.99 13.42 -12.37
CA ASN A 232 -21.50 12.28 -11.62
C ASN A 232 -22.98 12.41 -11.27
N ASP A 233 -23.42 13.59 -10.86
CA ASP A 233 -24.84 13.82 -10.56
C ASP A 233 -25.72 13.66 -11.80
N LYS A 234 -25.25 14.12 -12.97
CA LYS A 234 -25.93 13.89 -14.24
C LYS A 234 -26.01 12.40 -14.59
N ILE A 235 -24.90 11.67 -14.46
CA ILE A 235 -24.86 10.22 -14.73
C ILE A 235 -25.75 9.45 -13.76
N LYS A 236 -25.73 9.77 -12.46
CA LYS A 236 -26.58 9.12 -11.45
C LYS A 236 -28.06 9.37 -11.69
N LYS A 237 -28.44 10.62 -12.02
CA LYS A 237 -29.83 10.95 -12.37
C LYS A 237 -30.30 10.19 -13.62
N PHE A 238 -29.41 10.01 -14.59
CA PHE A 238 -29.68 9.17 -15.74
C PHE A 238 -29.91 7.71 -15.30
N ILE A 239 -28.96 7.07 -14.60
CA ILE A 239 -29.07 5.67 -14.13
C ILE A 239 -30.31 5.43 -13.24
N ALA A 240 -30.74 6.42 -12.48
CA ALA A 240 -31.89 6.30 -11.58
C ALA A 240 -33.24 6.28 -12.33
N LYS A 241 -33.29 6.72 -13.58
CA LYS A 241 -34.52 6.80 -14.37
C LYS A 241 -34.75 5.49 -15.14
N GLU A 242 -35.99 5.01 -15.17
CA GLU A 242 -36.33 3.74 -15.83
C GLU A 242 -36.45 3.86 -17.36
N THR A 243 -36.83 5.03 -17.86
CA THR A 243 -37.01 5.29 -19.30
C THR A 243 -36.38 6.62 -19.71
N HIS A 244 -35.83 6.67 -20.92
CA HIS A 244 -35.07 7.81 -21.42
C HIS A 244 -35.57 8.27 -22.79
N THR A 245 -35.57 9.59 -23.00
CA THR A 245 -35.80 10.17 -24.33
C THR A 245 -34.52 10.10 -25.16
N GLN A 246 -34.63 10.20 -26.49
CA GLN A 246 -33.44 10.28 -27.36
C GLN A 246 -32.53 11.46 -26.99
N GLN A 247 -33.11 12.58 -26.60
CA GLN A 247 -32.34 13.75 -26.18
C GLN A 247 -31.53 13.46 -24.90
N GLU A 248 -32.12 12.79 -23.91
CA GLU A 248 -31.39 12.39 -22.69
C GLU A 248 -30.25 11.40 -23.00
N TYR A 249 -30.42 10.54 -24.01
CA TYR A 249 -29.34 9.67 -24.49
C TYR A 249 -28.18 10.42 -25.14
N GLU A 250 -28.45 11.48 -25.90
CA GLU A 250 -27.38 12.32 -26.47
C GLU A 250 -26.68 13.13 -25.37
N GLU A 251 -27.43 13.67 -24.42
CA GLU A 251 -26.87 14.42 -23.28
C GLU A 251 -25.99 13.55 -22.38
N VAL A 252 -26.40 12.30 -22.11
CA VAL A 252 -25.56 11.38 -21.31
C VAL A 252 -24.30 10.99 -22.06
N LEU A 253 -24.34 10.85 -23.38
CA LEU A 253 -23.14 10.57 -24.17
C LEU A 253 -22.10 11.68 -24.02
N VAL A 254 -22.50 12.94 -24.15
CA VAL A 254 -21.60 14.08 -23.93
C VAL A 254 -21.04 14.06 -22.51
N THR A 255 -21.90 13.79 -21.53
CA THR A 255 -21.50 13.69 -20.11
C THR A 255 -20.47 12.58 -19.88
N LEU A 256 -20.65 11.41 -20.51
CA LEU A 256 -19.72 10.27 -20.40
C LEU A 256 -18.36 10.57 -21.04
N ARG A 257 -18.32 11.28 -22.17
CA ARG A 257 -17.05 11.73 -22.80
C ARG A 257 -16.30 12.68 -21.87
N GLN A 258 -17.01 13.71 -21.38
CA GLN A 258 -16.45 14.69 -20.45
C GLN A 258 -15.94 14.02 -19.16
N MET A 259 -16.64 12.99 -18.69
CA MET A 259 -16.22 12.23 -17.51
C MET A 259 -14.93 11.45 -17.77
N ASN A 260 -14.79 10.84 -18.95
CA ASN A 260 -13.56 10.14 -19.33
C ASN A 260 -12.38 11.11 -19.46
N ASP A 261 -12.56 12.24 -20.13
CA ASP A 261 -11.50 13.25 -20.29
C ASP A 261 -11.05 13.79 -18.92
N LEU A 262 -12.00 14.11 -18.04
CA LEU A 262 -11.71 14.57 -16.69
C LEU A 262 -11.03 13.49 -15.84
N TYR A 263 -11.39 12.23 -16.04
CA TYR A 263 -10.78 11.12 -15.34
C TYR A 263 -9.30 10.96 -15.72
N GLU A 264 -8.98 11.04 -17.01
CA GLU A 264 -7.59 11.02 -17.50
C GLU A 264 -6.80 12.25 -17.03
N GLU A 265 -7.43 13.42 -16.97
CA GLU A 265 -6.86 14.64 -16.39
C GLU A 265 -6.51 14.44 -14.91
N LEU A 266 -7.41 13.83 -14.13
CA LEU A 266 -7.21 13.52 -12.71
C LEU A 266 -6.08 12.50 -12.48
N LEU A 267 -6.02 11.44 -13.31
CA LEU A 267 -4.93 10.47 -13.24
C LEU A 267 -3.59 11.14 -13.56
N THR A 268 -3.53 11.96 -14.61
CA THR A 268 -2.34 12.70 -15.00
C THR A 268 -1.88 13.65 -13.88
N PHE A 269 -2.82 14.37 -13.27
CA PHE A 269 -2.54 15.20 -12.10
C PHE A 269 -1.95 14.38 -10.94
N ALA A 270 -2.59 13.27 -10.59
CA ALA A 270 -2.15 12.44 -9.47
C ALA A 270 -0.73 11.87 -9.67
N LYS A 271 -0.43 11.37 -10.88
CA LYS A 271 0.91 10.86 -11.26
C LYS A 271 2.00 11.91 -11.12
N ASN A 272 1.69 13.16 -11.46
CA ASN A 272 2.64 14.26 -11.45
C ASN A 272 2.74 15.00 -10.11
N SER A 273 1.89 14.65 -9.14
CA SER A 273 1.90 15.29 -7.82
C SER A 273 3.22 15.07 -7.08
N THR A 274 3.60 16.08 -6.29
CA THR A 274 4.82 16.10 -5.49
C THR A 274 4.90 14.90 -4.55
N SER A 275 3.77 14.54 -3.93
CA SER A 275 3.68 13.39 -3.03
C SER A 275 4.01 12.06 -3.71
N VAL A 276 3.48 11.83 -4.92
CA VAL A 276 3.71 10.60 -5.69
C VAL A 276 5.15 10.57 -6.20
N ARG A 277 5.62 11.66 -6.82
CA ARG A 277 7.01 11.75 -7.32
C ARG A 277 8.06 11.53 -6.24
N THR A 278 7.89 12.17 -5.08
CA THR A 278 8.81 12.00 -3.94
C THR A 278 8.80 10.56 -3.45
N THR A 279 7.63 9.90 -3.45
CA THR A 279 7.53 8.50 -3.05
C THR A 279 8.25 7.58 -4.03
N VAL A 280 8.04 7.77 -5.34
CA VAL A 280 8.76 7.02 -6.38
C VAL A 280 10.28 7.20 -6.23
N GLU A 281 10.74 8.43 -5.98
CA GLU A 281 12.15 8.73 -5.74
C GLU A 281 12.71 8.00 -4.51
N ILE A 282 11.99 8.00 -3.38
CA ILE A 282 12.40 7.27 -2.17
C ILE A 282 12.60 5.79 -2.44
N TYR A 283 11.69 5.15 -3.20
CA TYR A 283 11.82 3.73 -3.51
C TYR A 283 12.92 3.43 -4.52
N ASN A 284 13.14 4.31 -5.50
CA ASN A 284 14.27 4.17 -6.41
C ASN A 284 15.61 4.29 -5.65
N ASN A 285 15.71 5.21 -4.70
CA ASN A 285 16.90 5.34 -3.86
C ASN A 285 17.10 4.09 -2.99
N LEU A 286 16.02 3.58 -2.37
CA LEU A 286 16.06 2.32 -1.62
C LEU A 286 16.51 1.15 -2.52
N LEU A 287 15.99 1.05 -3.74
CA LEU A 287 16.38 0.02 -4.69
C LEU A 287 17.88 0.12 -5.03
N ALA A 288 18.38 1.32 -5.34
CA ALA A 288 19.80 1.52 -5.63
C ALA A 288 20.70 1.14 -4.44
N ASP A 289 20.29 1.51 -3.22
CA ASP A 289 21.02 1.16 -2.00
C ASP A 289 21.01 -0.36 -1.75
N MET A 290 19.88 -1.02 -1.98
CA MET A 290 19.74 -2.49 -1.88
C MET A 290 20.57 -3.22 -2.93
N GLU A 291 20.56 -2.77 -4.19
CA GLU A 291 21.36 -3.37 -5.26
C GLU A 291 22.86 -3.25 -4.97
N LYS A 292 23.29 -2.07 -4.50
CA LYS A 292 24.68 -1.86 -4.07
C LYS A 292 25.05 -2.78 -2.91
N PHE A 293 24.20 -2.83 -1.88
CA PHE A 293 24.43 -3.68 -0.71
C PHE A 293 24.58 -5.16 -1.10
N VAL A 294 23.65 -5.66 -1.92
CA VAL A 294 23.64 -7.05 -2.38
C VAL A 294 24.86 -7.36 -3.25
N ALA A 295 25.29 -6.43 -4.10
CA ALA A 295 26.50 -6.59 -4.91
C ALA A 295 27.77 -6.71 -4.04
N GLU A 296 27.83 -5.98 -2.92
CA GLU A 296 28.98 -5.98 -2.01
C GLU A 296 28.98 -7.17 -1.03
N HIS A 297 27.80 -7.58 -0.55
CA HIS A 297 27.67 -8.53 0.57
C HIS A 297 27.05 -9.88 0.19
N HIS A 298 26.49 -10.03 -1.01
CA HIS A 298 25.82 -11.23 -1.51
C HIS A 298 24.71 -11.78 -0.59
N ARG A 299 24.01 -10.88 0.12
CA ARG A 299 22.85 -11.16 0.98
C ARG A 299 22.02 -9.88 1.18
N ALA A 300 20.80 -10.02 1.69
CA ALA A 300 20.01 -8.89 2.19
C ALA A 300 20.60 -8.31 3.49
N PRO A 301 20.33 -7.01 3.78
CA PRO A 301 20.76 -6.36 5.02
C PRO A 301 20.12 -7.02 6.24
N ILE A 302 20.86 -7.09 7.35
CA ILE A 302 20.38 -7.64 8.61
C ILE A 302 20.19 -6.56 9.67
N TRP A 303 19.14 -6.70 10.47
CA TRP A 303 18.84 -5.77 11.56
C TRP A 303 19.96 -5.64 12.62
N GLN A 304 20.66 -6.74 12.90
CA GLN A 304 21.63 -6.81 13.99
C GLN A 304 22.83 -5.89 13.77
N ASP A 305 23.28 -5.73 12.52
CA ASP A 305 24.44 -4.93 12.19
C ASP A 305 24.06 -3.44 12.24
N PRO A 306 24.65 -2.62 13.12
CA PRO A 306 24.37 -1.19 13.20
C PRO A 306 24.60 -0.42 11.89
N LEU A 307 25.46 -0.92 10.99
CA LEU A 307 25.74 -0.30 9.69
C LEU A 307 24.67 -0.64 8.65
N GLU A 308 23.94 -1.75 8.81
CA GLU A 308 22.95 -2.25 7.84
C GLU A 308 21.51 -2.04 8.29
N ARG A 309 21.30 -2.04 9.61
CA ARG A 309 20.05 -1.66 10.27
C ARG A 309 19.38 -0.45 9.64
N PRO A 310 20.12 0.59 9.21
CA PRO A 310 19.50 1.74 8.58
C PRO A 310 18.81 1.44 7.23
N LEU A 311 19.42 0.61 6.39
CA LEU A 311 18.84 0.14 5.12
C LEU A 311 17.71 -0.85 5.36
N TYR A 312 17.87 -1.76 6.33
CA TYR A 312 16.80 -2.66 6.77
C TYR A 312 15.57 -1.87 7.24
N HIS A 313 15.80 -0.85 8.07
CA HIS A 313 14.73 0.03 8.55
C HIS A 313 14.03 0.75 7.43
N LEU A 314 14.73 1.12 6.35
CA LEU A 314 14.13 1.74 5.18
C LEU A 314 13.28 0.72 4.39
N PHE A 315 13.84 -0.47 4.17
CA PHE A 315 13.25 -1.53 3.37
C PHE A 315 11.96 -2.10 3.97
N GLU A 316 12.01 -2.61 5.19
CA GLU A 316 10.94 -3.43 5.79
C GLU A 316 9.56 -2.73 5.79
N PRO A 317 9.42 -1.54 6.39
CA PRO A 317 8.14 -0.83 6.40
C PRO A 317 7.69 -0.31 5.02
N LEU A 318 8.61 0.11 4.15
CA LEU A 318 8.26 0.59 2.81
C LEU A 318 7.83 -0.55 1.88
N VAL A 319 8.38 -1.76 2.04
CA VAL A 319 8.07 -2.88 1.15
C VAL A 319 6.95 -3.75 1.71
N PHE A 320 7.03 -4.16 2.99
CA PHE A 320 6.10 -5.13 3.56
C PHE A 320 4.85 -4.51 4.20
N ASN A 321 4.93 -3.28 4.72
CA ASN A 321 3.81 -2.66 5.44
C ASN A 321 3.06 -1.60 4.62
N ASN A 322 3.41 -1.43 3.34
CA ASN A 322 3.01 -0.27 2.59
C ASN A 322 1.85 -0.54 1.61
N GLN A 323 0.64 -0.63 2.17
CA GLN A 323 -0.56 -0.75 1.34
C GLN A 323 -0.89 0.54 0.59
N VAL A 324 -0.36 1.68 1.02
CA VAL A 324 -0.77 3.01 0.55
C VAL A 324 -0.06 3.46 -0.73
N ASN A 325 1.13 2.92 -1.04
CA ASN A 325 1.82 3.18 -2.31
C ASN A 325 1.72 2.03 -3.32
N MET A 326 0.68 1.21 -3.24
CA MET A 326 0.41 0.20 -4.26
C MET A 326 -0.25 0.86 -5.48
N PHE A 327 0.56 1.41 -6.38
CA PHE A 327 0.14 1.97 -7.66
C PHE A 327 1.12 1.63 -8.79
N GLU A 328 0.69 1.81 -10.04
CA GLU A 328 1.36 1.32 -11.26
C GLU A 328 2.85 1.67 -11.33
N GLU A 329 3.20 2.91 -11.03
CA GLU A 329 4.57 3.42 -11.05
C GLU A 329 5.50 2.70 -10.06
N MET A 330 4.95 2.13 -8.98
CA MET A 330 5.73 1.43 -7.96
C MET A 330 5.95 -0.04 -8.28
N ILE A 331 5.14 -0.64 -9.18
CA ILE A 331 5.17 -2.08 -9.44
C ILE A 331 6.57 -2.56 -9.87
N PRO A 332 7.26 -1.92 -10.84
CA PRO A 332 8.57 -2.40 -11.28
C PRO A 332 9.61 -2.33 -10.14
N ILE A 333 9.58 -1.26 -9.36
CA ILE A 333 10.52 -1.03 -8.26
C ILE A 333 10.29 -2.06 -7.14
N MET A 334 9.02 -2.26 -6.76
CA MET A 334 8.62 -3.24 -5.75
C MET A 334 8.95 -4.67 -6.19
N THR A 335 8.66 -5.03 -7.45
CA THR A 335 8.99 -6.35 -8.00
C THR A 335 10.48 -6.61 -7.90
N ARG A 336 11.31 -5.63 -8.31
CA ARG A 336 12.76 -5.74 -8.22
C ARG A 336 13.26 -5.87 -6.78
N LEU A 337 12.69 -5.11 -5.85
CA LEU A 337 13.00 -5.21 -4.42
C LEU A 337 12.68 -6.60 -3.86
N TYR A 338 11.54 -7.19 -4.24
CA TYR A 338 11.18 -8.56 -3.85
C TYR A 338 12.15 -9.59 -4.45
N GLU A 339 12.45 -9.50 -5.75
CA GLU A 339 13.42 -10.37 -6.43
C GLU A 339 14.80 -10.36 -5.73
N LEU A 340 15.29 -9.18 -5.33
CA LEU A 340 16.56 -9.06 -4.61
C LEU A 340 16.52 -9.84 -3.29
N THR A 341 15.42 -9.74 -2.53
CA THR A 341 15.30 -10.48 -1.26
C THR A 341 15.08 -11.97 -1.41
N GLU A 342 14.50 -12.42 -2.52
CA GLU A 342 14.36 -13.84 -2.84
C GLU A 342 15.70 -14.44 -3.30
N MET A 343 16.43 -13.75 -4.18
CA MET A 343 17.75 -14.19 -4.67
C MET A 343 18.82 -14.14 -3.58
N TYR A 344 18.74 -13.16 -2.68
CA TYR A 344 19.74 -12.89 -1.65
C TYR A 344 19.10 -12.84 -0.27
N PRO A 345 18.63 -13.99 0.27
CA PRO A 345 17.91 -14.00 1.54
C PRO A 345 18.79 -13.47 2.68
N ALA A 346 18.14 -12.84 3.66
CA ALA A 346 18.81 -12.38 4.87
C ALA A 346 19.49 -13.57 5.58
N LYS A 347 20.67 -13.33 6.16
CA LYS A 347 21.35 -14.36 6.95
C LYS A 347 20.58 -14.54 8.26
N ARG A 348 19.81 -15.63 8.34
CA ARG A 348 19.01 -15.99 9.52
C ARG A 348 19.87 -16.64 10.59
N LEU A 349 19.39 -16.56 11.84
CA LEU A 349 19.89 -17.43 12.91
C LEU A 349 19.69 -18.90 12.50
N THR A 350 20.64 -19.76 12.88
CA THR A 350 20.49 -21.21 12.67
C THR A 350 19.29 -21.73 13.45
N GLU A 351 18.67 -22.81 13.01
CA GLU A 351 17.52 -23.42 13.70
C GLU A 351 17.77 -23.60 15.21
N LYS A 352 18.97 -24.08 15.56
CA LYS A 352 19.42 -24.27 16.94
C LYS A 352 19.52 -22.96 17.72
N ASP A 353 20.13 -21.93 17.13
CA ASP A 353 20.30 -20.63 17.78
C ASP A 353 18.95 -19.89 17.89
N THR A 354 18.10 -20.01 16.88
CA THR A 354 16.75 -19.46 16.90
C THR A 354 15.95 -20.06 18.05
N LEU A 355 15.93 -21.38 18.18
CA LEU A 355 15.20 -22.07 19.24
C LEU A 355 15.72 -21.71 20.63
N LYS A 356 17.05 -21.66 20.79
CA LYS A 356 17.69 -21.22 22.03
C LYS A 356 17.26 -19.79 22.40
N ASN A 357 17.36 -18.86 21.46
CA ASN A 357 17.03 -17.47 21.70
C ASN A 357 15.52 -17.25 21.93
N ILE A 358 14.64 -18.05 21.33
CA ILE A 358 13.19 -18.05 21.63
C ILE A 358 12.93 -18.49 23.06
N LYS A 359 13.59 -19.55 23.54
CA LYS A 359 13.47 -20.04 24.91
C LYS A 359 13.91 -18.94 25.90
N GLU A 360 15.07 -18.35 25.67
CA GLU A 360 15.60 -17.23 26.49
C GLU A 360 14.67 -16.00 26.45
N PHE A 361 14.14 -15.65 25.27
CA PHE A 361 13.20 -14.54 25.11
C PHE A 361 11.89 -14.80 25.88
N LYS A 362 11.32 -16.00 25.74
CA LYS A 362 10.08 -16.39 26.44
C LYS A 362 10.28 -16.40 27.95
N GLU A 363 11.41 -16.91 28.44
CA GLU A 363 11.74 -16.88 29.87
C GLU A 363 11.83 -15.45 30.41
N LYS A 364 12.43 -14.54 29.63
CA LYS A 364 12.61 -13.13 30.02
C LYS A 364 11.34 -12.30 29.93
N HIS A 365 10.49 -12.57 28.94
CA HIS A 365 9.36 -11.69 28.59
C HIS A 365 7.98 -12.32 28.85
N GLY A 366 7.91 -13.64 29.05
CA GLY A 366 6.68 -14.37 29.35
C GLY A 366 5.82 -14.72 28.13
N PHE A 367 6.22 -14.33 26.91
CA PHE A 367 5.52 -14.57 25.65
C PHE A 367 6.52 -14.89 24.52
N LEU A 368 6.04 -15.50 23.43
CA LEU A 368 6.85 -15.75 22.24
C LEU A 368 7.10 -14.46 21.43
N PRO A 369 8.22 -14.33 20.71
CA PRO A 369 8.48 -13.17 19.85
C PRO A 369 7.30 -12.89 18.92
N ARG A 370 6.96 -11.61 18.71
CA ARG A 370 5.82 -11.18 17.89
C ARG A 370 6.25 -10.37 16.68
N SER A 371 5.39 -10.37 15.66
CA SER A 371 5.43 -9.35 14.62
C SER A 371 5.24 -7.98 15.26
N VAL A 372 6.22 -7.10 15.12
CA VAL A 372 6.16 -5.74 15.66
C VAL A 372 5.43 -4.86 14.65
N LYS A 373 4.34 -4.20 15.07
CA LYS A 373 3.68 -3.19 14.24
C LYS A 373 4.56 -1.95 14.17
N THR A 374 4.56 -1.25 13.03
CA THR A 374 5.39 -0.08 12.65
C THR A 374 5.54 1.01 13.71
N ARG A 375 4.61 1.12 14.67
CA ARG A 375 4.63 2.12 15.74
C ARG A 375 5.55 1.79 16.92
N ASP A 376 5.91 0.52 17.10
CA ASP A 376 6.67 0.02 18.26
C ASP A 376 8.17 -0.22 17.95
N PHE A 377 8.63 0.05 16.71
CA PHE A 377 10.04 -0.14 16.29
C PHE A 377 11.04 0.76 17.01
N PHE A 378 10.56 1.87 17.59
CA PHE A 378 11.38 2.79 18.38
C PHE A 378 11.45 2.39 19.87
N ASP A 379 10.70 1.36 20.27
CA ASP A 379 10.71 0.84 21.62
C ASP A 379 11.78 -0.26 21.80
N ILE A 380 12.20 -0.45 23.05
CA ILE A 380 13.49 -1.03 23.51
C ILE A 380 13.73 -2.53 23.15
N ARG A 381 12.91 -3.15 22.29
CA ARG A 381 12.92 -4.59 21.97
C ARG A 381 13.65 -4.88 20.66
N HIS A 382 14.96 -4.69 20.68
CA HIS A 382 15.81 -4.76 19.48
C HIS A 382 16.00 -6.17 18.89
N ASP A 383 15.61 -7.23 19.60
CA ASP A 383 15.80 -8.63 19.19
C ASP A 383 14.49 -9.30 18.71
N GLU A 384 13.33 -8.81 19.15
CA GLU A 384 12.02 -9.42 18.89
C GLU A 384 11.66 -9.56 17.39
N PRO A 385 11.82 -8.55 16.50
CA PRO A 385 11.42 -8.67 15.10
C PRO A 385 12.19 -9.74 14.33
N MET A 386 13.51 -9.79 14.51
CA MET A 386 14.38 -10.76 13.84
C MET A 386 14.15 -12.17 14.39
N LEU A 387 13.96 -12.29 15.71
CA LEU A 387 13.66 -13.58 16.32
C LEU A 387 12.30 -14.10 15.85
N PHE A 388 11.32 -13.21 15.64
CA PHE A 388 10.03 -13.55 15.03
C PHE A 388 10.16 -13.98 13.56
N GLU A 389 10.95 -13.29 12.74
CA GLU A 389 11.20 -13.66 11.34
C GLU A 389 11.86 -15.05 11.25
N ALA A 390 12.92 -15.28 12.01
CA ALA A 390 13.61 -16.57 12.05
C ALA A 390 12.71 -17.69 12.58
N MET A 391 11.93 -17.41 13.64
CA MET A 391 10.94 -18.34 14.19
C MET A 391 9.90 -18.74 13.14
N SER A 392 9.36 -17.76 12.41
CA SER A 392 8.35 -17.99 11.37
C SER A 392 8.91 -18.82 10.21
N TYR A 393 10.13 -18.51 9.77
CA TYR A 393 10.81 -19.29 8.73
C TYR A 393 11.01 -20.75 9.14
N TRP A 394 11.59 -21.01 10.32
CA TRP A 394 11.87 -22.38 10.75
C TRP A 394 10.59 -23.15 11.09
N LYS A 395 9.53 -22.49 11.59
CA LYS A 395 8.21 -23.12 11.78
C LYS A 395 7.63 -23.67 10.48
N LEU A 396 7.87 -23.00 9.34
CA LEU A 396 7.39 -23.44 8.03
C LEU A 396 8.31 -24.49 7.37
N ASN A 397 9.62 -24.43 7.65
CA ASN A 397 10.63 -25.21 6.92
C ASN A 397 11.25 -26.38 7.71
N SER A 398 11.01 -26.49 9.03
CA SER A 398 11.46 -27.61 9.86
C SER A 398 10.31 -28.15 10.71
N THR A 399 9.98 -29.43 10.51
CA THR A 399 8.97 -30.15 11.28
C THR A 399 9.39 -30.33 12.75
N ASP A 400 10.68 -30.54 12.99
CA ASP A 400 11.24 -30.67 14.34
C ASP A 400 11.16 -29.34 15.09
N PHE A 401 11.53 -28.23 14.44
CA PHE A 401 11.39 -26.90 15.02
C PHE A 401 9.94 -26.55 15.31
N ALA A 402 9.02 -26.83 14.37
CA ALA A 402 7.59 -26.57 14.56
C ALA A 402 7.04 -27.32 15.78
N ARG A 403 7.44 -28.59 15.97
CA ARG A 403 7.05 -29.39 17.15
C ARG A 403 7.61 -28.78 18.44
N GLU A 404 8.88 -28.40 18.47
CA GLU A 404 9.48 -27.78 19.66
C GLU A 404 8.85 -26.41 19.98
N LEU A 405 8.55 -25.61 18.95
CA LEU A 405 7.87 -24.33 19.11
C LEU A 405 6.45 -24.52 19.66
N ASN A 406 5.71 -25.53 19.21
CA ASN A 406 4.38 -25.85 19.72
C ASN A 406 4.40 -26.21 21.21
N GLN A 407 5.47 -26.87 21.69
CA GLN A 407 5.65 -27.12 23.13
C GLN A 407 5.90 -25.85 23.94
N LEU A 408 6.37 -24.78 23.28
CA LEU A 408 6.59 -23.46 23.86
C LEU A 408 5.36 -22.55 23.71
N MET A 409 4.27 -22.93 23.04
CA MET A 409 3.06 -22.11 22.96
C MET A 409 2.12 -22.38 24.13
N PHE A 410 1.48 -21.34 24.68
CA PHE A 410 0.34 -21.56 25.57
C PHE A 410 -0.90 -22.00 24.75
N PRO A 411 -1.87 -22.73 25.35
CA PRO A 411 -3.06 -23.23 24.63
C PRO A 411 -3.95 -22.17 23.96
N HIS A 412 -3.70 -20.87 24.21
CA HIS A 412 -4.45 -19.74 23.66
C HIS A 412 -3.63 -18.87 22.69
N GLU A 413 -2.39 -19.24 22.38
CA GLU A 413 -1.50 -18.49 21.47
C GLU A 413 -1.50 -19.02 20.03
N GLU A 414 -2.21 -20.13 19.75
CA GLU A 414 -2.35 -20.67 18.38
C GLU A 414 -3.06 -19.70 17.43
N ASP A 415 -3.97 -18.87 17.95
CA ASP A 415 -4.77 -17.90 17.17
C ASP A 415 -4.04 -16.59 16.83
N LEU A 416 -2.81 -16.38 17.33
CA LEU A 416 -2.04 -15.14 17.12
C LEU A 416 -1.12 -15.18 15.90
N PHE A 417 -1.03 -16.32 15.20
CA PHE A 417 -0.29 -16.45 13.96
C PHE A 417 -1.26 -16.28 12.77
N PRO A 418 -1.22 -15.16 12.04
CA PRO A 418 -2.01 -15.06 10.82
C PRO A 418 -1.52 -16.13 9.82
N PRO A 419 -2.44 -16.81 9.11
CA PRO A 419 -2.04 -17.54 7.92
C PRO A 419 -1.46 -16.52 6.92
N PHE A 420 -0.16 -16.59 6.69
CA PHE A 420 0.49 -15.77 5.67
C PHE A 420 -0.08 -16.18 4.29
N PHE A 421 -0.68 -15.22 3.60
CA PHE A 421 -1.09 -15.27 2.20
C PHE A 421 -0.33 -14.23 1.39
#